data_AF-A0A0C3H9T6-F1
#
_entry.id   AF-A0A0C3H9T6-F1
#
_cell.length_a   1.000
_cell.length_b   1.000
_cell.length_c   1.000
_cell.angle_alpha   90.00
_cell.angle_beta   90.00
_cell.angle_gamma   90.00
#
_symmetry.space_group_name_H-M   'P 1'
#
loop_
_entity.id
_entity.type
_entity.pdbx_description
1 polymer ?
#
loop_
_entity_poly.entity_id
_entity_poly.type
_entity_poly.pdbx_seq_one_letter_code
_entity_poly.pdbx_strand_id
1 'polypeptide(L)'
;MIPFVESRLSKPFHWQELKKRNIVEYFRNGELDIWFDDLDPELRETAIHIVRSMLEILKDTGIDKNGEELVIAWVRKDSPYSCLRLRCEKTSLWARILADSEDCATFACITPLCLEIEKHKCRGLTVAPWHNVTSLLDTAVCPQLSNRELTTVATTITSWQLQHEVSYWIGKSGSNLIAKVWLTNEESEPRLVVRQKVIPEKYRARLPKAMIERLGRLRERQAEETFARQVVILAETKT
;
A
#
# COMPACT_ATOMS: atom_id res chain seq x y z
N MET A 1 -4.78 15.77 6.25
CA MET A 1 -6.03 16.19 6.92
C MET A 1 -6.19 17.71 7.04
N ILE A 2 -5.29 18.45 7.71
CA ILE A 2 -5.45 19.93 7.86
C ILE A 2 -5.66 20.67 6.53
N PRO A 3 -4.81 20.51 5.50
CA PRO A 3 -5.01 21.23 4.24
C PRO A 3 -6.34 20.91 3.56
N PHE A 4 -6.80 19.66 3.71
CA PHE A 4 -8.08 19.20 3.18
C PHE A 4 -9.27 19.89 3.84
N VAL A 5 -9.31 19.97 5.18
CA VAL A 5 -10.41 20.62 5.88
C VAL A 5 -10.39 22.13 5.67
N GLU A 6 -9.20 22.74 5.69
CA GLU A 6 -9.04 24.19 5.49
C GLU A 6 -9.31 24.65 4.04
N SER A 7 -9.27 23.74 3.05
CA SER A 7 -9.66 24.06 1.66
C SER A 7 -11.17 23.98 1.41
N ARG A 8 -11.98 23.50 2.36
CA ARG A 8 -13.44 23.41 2.19
C ARG A 8 -14.10 24.78 2.36
N LEU A 9 -15.10 25.06 1.54
CA LEU A 9 -15.93 26.26 1.65
C LEU A 9 -16.65 26.36 3.01
N SER A 10 -17.15 25.22 3.50
CA SER A 10 -17.69 25.08 4.85
C SER A 10 -16.81 24.13 5.66
N LYS A 11 -16.43 24.59 6.87
CA LYS A 11 -15.70 23.76 7.82
C LYS A 11 -16.67 22.87 8.58
N PRO A 12 -16.31 21.62 8.90
CA PRO A 12 -17.08 20.80 9.83
C PRO A 12 -17.28 21.56 11.15
N PHE A 13 -18.49 21.46 11.72
CA PHE A 13 -18.91 22.27 12.87
C PHE A 13 -17.92 22.19 14.04
N HIS A 14 -17.48 20.99 14.41
CA HIS A 14 -16.53 20.76 15.50
C HIS A 14 -15.05 20.71 15.08
N TRP A 15 -14.67 21.27 13.91
CA TRP A 15 -13.30 21.19 13.42
C TRP A 15 -12.27 21.82 14.37
N GLN A 16 -12.58 22.95 15.00
CA GLN A 16 -11.63 23.62 15.89
C GLN A 16 -11.37 22.79 17.15
N GLU A 17 -12.41 22.21 17.74
CA GLU A 17 -12.30 21.31 18.89
C GLU A 17 -11.51 20.06 18.54
N LEU A 18 -11.76 19.42 17.39
CA LEU A 18 -10.96 18.29 16.91
C LEU A 18 -9.49 18.65 16.70
N LYS A 19 -9.22 19.85 16.18
CA LYS A 19 -7.85 20.36 15.99
C LYS A 19 -7.15 20.58 17.33
N LYS A 20 -7.84 21.12 18.35
CA LYS A 20 -7.33 21.26 19.72
C LYS A 20 -7.08 19.90 20.39
N ARG A 21 -7.90 18.89 20.08
CA ARG A 21 -7.72 17.49 20.53
C ARG A 21 -6.68 16.71 19.70
N ASN A 22 -5.81 17.41 18.97
CA ASN A 22 -4.69 16.85 18.22
C ASN A 22 -5.07 15.73 17.23
N ILE A 23 -6.24 15.82 16.58
CA ILE A 23 -6.70 14.82 15.60
C ILE A 23 -5.59 14.39 14.62
N VAL A 24 -4.80 15.33 14.09
CA VAL A 24 -3.74 14.99 13.13
C VAL A 24 -2.66 14.10 13.72
N GLU A 25 -2.33 14.28 14.99
CA GLU A 25 -1.26 13.53 15.64
C GLU A 25 -1.69 12.09 15.95
N TYR A 26 -2.94 11.90 16.38
CA TYR A 26 -3.50 10.56 16.56
C TYR A 26 -3.59 9.78 15.23
N PHE A 27 -3.96 10.46 14.14
CA PHE A 27 -3.91 9.86 12.79
C PHE A 27 -2.49 9.57 12.29
N ARG A 28 -1.44 10.16 12.86
CA ARG A 28 -0.05 9.85 12.51
C ARG A 28 0.53 8.70 13.33
N ASN A 29 0.19 8.64 14.61
CA ASN A 29 0.85 7.74 15.56
C ASN A 29 0.12 6.40 15.74
N GLY A 30 -1.09 6.25 15.20
CA GLY A 30 -1.78 4.95 15.09
C GLY A 30 -2.66 4.54 16.28
N GLU A 31 -2.69 5.32 17.37
CA GLU A 31 -3.55 5.10 18.55
C GLU A 31 -4.99 5.62 18.34
N LEU A 32 -5.60 5.26 17.21
CA LEU A 32 -6.90 5.79 16.80
C LEU A 32 -8.07 5.21 17.59
N ASP A 33 -8.00 3.95 17.98
CA ASP A 33 -9.04 3.25 18.73
C ASP A 33 -9.28 3.91 20.09
N ILE A 34 -8.23 4.06 20.89
CA ILE A 34 -8.28 4.71 22.22
C ILE A 34 -8.75 6.16 22.08
N TRP A 35 -8.24 6.87 21.07
CA TRP A 35 -8.64 8.25 20.83
C TRP A 35 -10.11 8.39 20.45
N PHE A 36 -10.63 7.52 19.59
CA PHE A 36 -12.04 7.55 19.21
C PHE A 36 -12.98 7.20 20.36
N ASP A 37 -12.54 6.34 21.29
CA ASP A 37 -13.29 5.98 22.50
C ASP A 37 -13.34 7.13 23.52
N ASP A 38 -12.29 7.95 23.62
CA ASP A 38 -12.23 9.14 24.49
C ASP A 38 -13.01 10.35 23.95
N LEU A 39 -13.39 10.34 22.68
CA LEU A 39 -14.12 11.45 22.07
C LEU A 39 -15.60 11.47 22.47
N ASP A 40 -16.05 12.69 22.81
CA ASP A 40 -17.47 13.01 22.92
C ASP A 40 -18.21 12.56 21.62
N PRO A 41 -19.43 12.02 21.72
CA PRO A 41 -20.13 11.44 20.57
C PRO A 41 -20.21 12.36 19.33
N GLU A 42 -20.44 13.65 19.53
CA GLU A 42 -20.55 14.65 18.45
C GLU A 42 -19.19 14.94 17.76
N LEU A 43 -18.10 14.93 18.54
CA LEU A 43 -16.75 15.07 18.02
C LEU A 43 -16.35 13.82 17.23
N ARG A 44 -16.65 12.63 17.77
CA ARG A 44 -16.44 11.36 17.10
C ARG A 44 -17.16 11.32 15.76
N GLU A 45 -18.44 11.69 15.73
CA GLU A 45 -19.22 11.73 14.50
C GLU A 45 -18.60 12.69 13.46
N THR A 46 -18.18 13.88 13.91
CA THR A 46 -17.51 14.84 13.03
C THR A 46 -16.18 14.30 12.49
N ALA A 47 -15.37 13.65 13.32
CA ALA A 47 -14.12 13.02 12.89
C ALA A 47 -14.37 11.91 11.88
N ILE A 48 -15.34 11.03 12.11
CA ILE A 48 -15.77 10.00 11.17
C ILE A 48 -16.24 10.63 9.85
N HIS A 49 -17.01 11.72 9.89
CA HIS A 49 -17.46 12.42 8.70
C HIS A 49 -16.30 13.01 7.88
N ILE A 50 -15.27 13.56 8.54
CA ILE A 50 -14.04 14.03 7.89
C ILE A 50 -13.32 12.88 7.20
N VAL A 51 -13.12 11.75 7.90
CA VAL A 51 -12.46 10.56 7.34
C VAL A 51 -13.23 10.03 6.14
N ARG A 52 -14.55 9.86 6.25
CA ARG A 52 -15.40 9.42 5.15
C ARG A 52 -15.32 10.38 3.96
N SER A 53 -15.33 11.69 4.19
CA SER A 53 -15.17 12.68 3.12
C SER A 53 -13.82 12.57 2.41
N MET A 54 -12.75 12.25 3.14
CA MET A 54 -11.43 12.02 2.55
C MET A 54 -11.41 10.72 1.75
N LEU A 55 -11.93 9.62 2.31
CA LEU A 55 -12.02 8.34 1.62
C LEU A 55 -12.88 8.42 0.37
N GLU A 56 -13.98 9.19 0.39
CA GLU A 56 -14.85 9.40 -0.77
C GLU A 56 -14.12 10.08 -1.93
N ILE A 57 -13.14 10.94 -1.64
CA ILE A 57 -12.30 11.57 -2.68
C ILE A 57 -11.25 10.60 -3.18
N LEU A 58 -10.72 9.78 -2.28
CA LEU A 58 -9.71 8.78 -2.61
C LEU A 58 -10.30 7.54 -3.28
N LYS A 59 -11.61 7.28 -3.18
CA LYS A 59 -12.24 6.05 -3.66
C LYS A 59 -11.98 5.75 -5.14
N ASP A 60 -11.83 6.81 -5.94
CA ASP A 60 -11.58 6.73 -7.38
C ASP A 60 -10.07 6.87 -7.71
N THR A 61 -9.21 6.76 -6.68
CA THR A 61 -7.74 6.76 -6.77
C THR A 61 -7.19 5.37 -6.48
N GLY A 62 -5.90 5.16 -6.73
CA GLY A 62 -5.31 3.84 -6.77
C GLY A 62 -5.38 3.25 -8.16
N ILE A 63 -5.45 1.93 -8.25
CA ILE A 63 -5.53 1.24 -9.54
C ILE A 63 -6.98 1.22 -9.99
N ASP A 64 -7.22 1.68 -11.20
CA ASP A 64 -8.56 1.67 -11.77
C ASP A 64 -9.11 0.25 -11.92
N LYS A 65 -10.42 0.14 -12.08
CA LYS A 65 -11.13 -1.15 -12.20
C LYS A 65 -10.60 -2.07 -13.32
N ASN A 66 -9.95 -1.51 -14.33
CA ASN A 66 -9.40 -2.26 -15.45
C ASN A 66 -7.93 -2.68 -15.21
N GLY A 67 -7.26 -2.12 -14.19
CA GLY A 67 -5.83 -2.31 -13.97
C GLY A 67 -4.93 -1.58 -14.98
N GLU A 68 -5.49 -0.63 -15.70
CA GLU A 68 -4.87 0.09 -16.82
C GLU A 68 -4.23 1.40 -16.37
N GLU A 69 -4.76 2.06 -15.34
CA GLU A 69 -4.28 3.35 -14.86
C GLU A 69 -4.12 3.38 -13.35
N LEU A 70 -2.99 3.90 -12.87
CA LEU A 70 -2.80 4.36 -11.50
C LEU A 70 -3.26 5.82 -11.43
N VAL A 71 -4.36 6.04 -10.72
CA VAL A 71 -4.95 7.35 -10.48
C VAL A 71 -4.47 7.87 -9.13
N ILE A 72 -3.79 9.00 -9.11
CA ILE A 72 -3.22 9.59 -7.89
C ILE A 72 -3.97 10.89 -7.60
N ALA A 73 -4.61 11.00 -6.43
CA ALA A 73 -5.16 12.27 -5.96
C ALA A 73 -4.05 13.31 -5.85
N TRP A 74 -4.20 14.41 -6.57
CA TRP A 74 -3.34 15.58 -6.54
C TRP A 74 -4.06 16.69 -5.78
N VAL A 75 -4.02 16.63 -4.45
CA VAL A 75 -4.78 17.56 -3.61
C VAL A 75 -4.06 18.91 -3.54
N ARG A 76 -4.62 19.93 -4.20
CA ARG A 76 -4.18 21.33 -4.08
C ARG A 76 -5.20 22.15 -3.31
N LYS A 77 -4.74 23.25 -2.71
CA LYS A 77 -5.60 24.20 -1.98
C LYS A 77 -6.71 24.78 -2.87
N ASP A 78 -6.41 25.03 -4.13
CA ASP A 78 -7.29 25.59 -5.16
C ASP A 78 -8.02 24.53 -6.00
N SER A 79 -7.55 23.28 -5.97
CA SER A 79 -8.14 22.17 -6.72
C SER A 79 -7.97 20.86 -5.94
N PRO A 80 -8.85 20.59 -4.96
CA PRO A 80 -8.73 19.40 -4.10
C PRO A 80 -9.10 18.09 -4.81
N TYR A 81 -9.65 18.18 -6.03
CA TYR A 81 -10.13 17.05 -6.83
C TYR A 81 -9.32 16.80 -8.11
N SER A 82 -8.13 17.42 -8.24
CA SER A 82 -7.24 17.11 -9.35
C SER A 82 -6.66 15.71 -9.19
N CYS A 83 -6.49 14.98 -10.30
CA CYS A 83 -5.85 13.67 -10.30
C CYS A 83 -4.76 13.59 -11.37
N LEU A 84 -3.65 12.92 -11.04
CA LEU A 84 -2.65 12.48 -12.00
C LEU A 84 -2.97 11.03 -12.39
N ARG A 85 -3.06 10.74 -13.69
CA ARG A 85 -3.27 9.38 -14.19
C ARG A 85 -2.02 8.88 -14.87
N LEU A 86 -1.55 7.72 -14.45
CA LEU A 86 -0.37 7.06 -14.98
C LEU A 86 -0.78 5.73 -15.60
N ARG A 87 -0.50 5.54 -16.89
CA ARG A 87 -0.77 4.25 -17.54
C ARG A 87 0.12 3.16 -16.97
N CYS A 88 -0.47 2.02 -16.66
CA CYS A 88 0.21 0.84 -16.13
C CYS A 88 0.91 -0.02 -17.20
N GLU A 89 0.95 0.44 -18.45
CA GLU A 89 1.51 -0.31 -19.58
C GLU A 89 3.04 -0.49 -19.47
N LYS A 90 3.50 -1.70 -19.85
CA LYS A 90 4.89 -2.10 -20.19
C LYS A 90 5.99 -1.98 -19.12
N THR A 91 5.86 -1.18 -18.05
CA THR A 91 6.96 -0.94 -17.10
C THR A 91 6.58 -0.89 -15.62
N SER A 92 5.30 -0.82 -15.25
CA SER A 92 4.86 -0.73 -13.84
C SER A 92 4.08 -1.95 -13.39
N LEU A 93 4.68 -3.13 -13.48
CA LEU A 93 4.11 -4.36 -12.91
C LEU A 93 3.83 -4.23 -11.40
N TRP A 94 4.56 -3.34 -10.71
CA TRP A 94 4.30 -2.98 -9.32
C TRP A 94 2.92 -2.33 -9.12
N ALA A 95 2.45 -1.52 -10.07
CA ALA A 95 1.13 -0.91 -10.01
C ALA A 95 0.03 -2.00 -9.98
N ARG A 96 0.21 -3.11 -10.70
CA ARG A 96 -0.73 -4.23 -10.69
C ARG A 96 -0.72 -5.08 -9.41
N ILE A 97 0.31 -4.93 -8.58
CA ILE A 97 0.35 -5.55 -7.24
C ILE A 97 -0.52 -4.76 -6.28
N LEU A 98 -0.51 -3.43 -6.43
CA LEU A 98 -1.34 -2.48 -5.68
C LEU A 98 -2.78 -2.42 -6.20
N ALA A 99 -3.26 -3.46 -6.87
CA ALA A 99 -4.65 -3.49 -7.30
C ALA A 99 -5.54 -3.95 -6.15
N ASP A 100 -6.72 -3.35 -6.04
CA ASP A 100 -7.74 -3.76 -5.08
C ASP A 100 -8.02 -5.26 -5.16
N SER A 101 -8.27 -5.85 -4.00
CA SER A 101 -8.70 -7.24 -3.84
C SER A 101 -9.85 -7.32 -2.84
N GLU A 102 -10.40 -8.52 -2.64
CA GLU A 102 -11.45 -8.73 -1.62
C GLU A 102 -10.98 -8.34 -0.21
N ASP A 103 -9.65 -8.36 0.01
CA ASP A 103 -9.03 -8.12 1.32
C ASP A 103 -8.23 -6.81 1.38
N CYS A 104 -8.21 -5.99 0.31
CA CYS A 104 -7.35 -4.80 0.25
C CYS A 104 -7.92 -3.74 -0.70
N ALA A 105 -7.89 -2.47 -0.28
CA ALA A 105 -8.14 -1.31 -1.13
C ALA A 105 -6.89 -0.44 -1.18
N THR A 106 -6.50 -0.04 -2.38
CA THR A 106 -5.33 0.80 -2.64
C THR A 106 -5.78 2.21 -2.95
N PHE A 107 -5.26 3.17 -2.18
CA PHE A 107 -5.44 4.58 -2.44
C PHE A 107 -4.08 5.23 -2.71
N ALA A 108 -4.04 6.14 -3.68
CA ALA A 108 -2.81 6.87 -4.00
C ALA A 108 -3.08 8.37 -3.92
N CYS A 109 -2.29 9.07 -3.09
CA CYS A 109 -2.32 10.52 -3.01
C CYS A 109 -0.91 11.09 -3.01
N ILE A 110 -0.76 12.29 -3.57
CA ILE A 110 0.48 13.06 -3.51
C ILE A 110 0.17 14.47 -3.02
N THR A 111 1.06 15.01 -2.18
CA THR A 111 0.96 16.38 -1.69
C THR A 111 1.99 17.25 -2.43
N PRO A 112 1.65 18.49 -2.80
CA PRO A 112 2.57 19.39 -3.50
C PRO A 112 3.64 19.99 -2.58
N LEU A 113 3.85 19.44 -1.38
CA LEU A 113 4.80 20.00 -0.40
C LEU A 113 6.23 19.92 -0.93
N CYS A 114 6.62 18.78 -1.51
CA CYS A 114 7.85 18.66 -2.28
C CYS A 114 7.90 17.31 -3.03
N LEU A 115 8.46 17.31 -4.24
CA LEU A 115 8.71 16.12 -5.06
C LEU A 115 10.22 15.90 -5.12
N GLU A 116 10.69 14.77 -4.58
CA GLU A 116 12.09 14.35 -4.73
C GLU A 116 12.28 13.48 -5.96
N ILE A 117 13.32 13.79 -6.73
CA ILE A 117 13.86 12.90 -7.76
C ILE A 117 15.35 12.74 -7.52
N GLU A 118 15.98 11.72 -8.12
CA GLU A 118 17.38 11.35 -7.87
C GLU A 118 18.33 12.57 -7.88
N LYS A 119 18.13 13.48 -8.83
CA LYS A 119 18.96 14.68 -9.03
C LYS A 119 18.49 15.93 -8.27
N HIS A 120 17.27 15.92 -7.71
CA HIS A 120 16.68 17.07 -7.04
C HIS A 120 16.03 16.66 -5.72
N LYS A 121 16.70 17.01 -4.63
CA LYS A 121 16.27 16.72 -3.25
C LYS A 121 15.55 17.92 -2.65
N CYS A 122 14.58 17.65 -1.78
CA CYS A 122 13.88 18.69 -1.05
C CYS A 122 14.82 19.34 -0.03
N ARG A 123 14.72 20.65 0.14
CA ARG A 123 15.54 21.41 1.11
C ARG A 123 14.65 22.11 2.12
N GLY A 124 15.05 22.09 3.40
CA GLY A 124 14.45 22.93 4.44
C GLY A 124 13.04 22.52 4.92
N LEU A 125 12.60 21.28 4.68
CA LEU A 125 11.33 20.79 5.23
C LEU A 125 11.49 20.38 6.70
N THR A 126 10.92 21.15 7.61
CA THR A 126 10.78 20.81 9.04
C THR A 126 9.48 20.05 9.37
N VAL A 127 8.51 20.04 8.44
CA VAL A 127 7.11 19.69 8.74
C VAL A 127 6.68 18.31 8.23
N ALA A 128 7.48 17.69 7.37
CA ALA A 128 7.20 16.34 6.91
C ALA A 128 8.49 15.54 6.85
N PRO A 129 8.85 14.84 7.94
CA PRO A 129 9.83 13.78 7.87
C PRO A 129 9.15 12.63 7.14
N TRP A 130 9.05 12.71 5.81
CA TRP A 130 8.70 11.54 5.03
C TRP A 130 9.90 10.62 5.16
N HIS A 131 9.77 9.58 5.98
CA HIS A 131 10.87 8.66 6.29
C HIS A 131 11.29 7.78 5.10
N ASN A 132 10.66 7.94 3.93
CA ASN A 132 10.81 7.03 2.80
C ASN A 132 11.13 7.80 1.51
N VAL A 133 12.35 8.31 1.41
CA VAL A 133 12.96 8.63 0.10
C VAL A 133 13.34 7.30 -0.55
N THR A 134 12.35 6.55 -1.04
CA THR A 134 12.58 5.28 -1.73
C THR A 134 12.55 5.46 -3.25
N SER A 135 13.50 4.84 -3.93
CA SER A 135 13.63 4.87 -5.39
C SER A 135 12.57 4.03 -6.13
N LEU A 136 11.79 3.19 -5.44
CA LEU A 136 10.61 2.49 -5.97
C LEU A 136 9.87 1.79 -4.81
N LEU A 137 8.55 1.61 -4.94
CA LEU A 137 7.63 0.94 -3.99
C LEU A 137 8.31 0.03 -2.93
N ASP A 138 8.31 0.47 -1.68
CA ASP A 138 8.84 -0.25 -0.52
C ASP A 138 7.70 -0.69 0.40
N THR A 139 7.69 -1.95 0.82
CA THR A 139 6.66 -2.55 1.67
C THR A 139 7.21 -3.72 2.48
N ALA A 140 6.47 -4.19 3.48
CA ALA A 140 6.79 -5.41 4.21
C ALA A 140 5.91 -6.57 3.75
N VAL A 141 6.51 -7.72 3.45
CA VAL A 141 5.78 -8.93 3.02
C VAL A 141 5.94 -10.07 4.01
N CYS A 142 4.92 -10.92 4.07
CA CYS A 142 4.87 -12.14 4.86
C CYS A 142 4.21 -13.27 4.03
N PRO A 143 4.39 -14.54 4.41
CA PRO A 143 3.76 -15.65 3.70
C PRO A 143 2.25 -15.63 3.95
N GLN A 144 1.47 -15.84 2.88
CA GLN A 144 0.04 -16.08 3.00
C GLN A 144 -0.20 -17.55 3.32
N LEU A 145 -0.60 -17.80 4.56
CA LEU A 145 -0.93 -19.13 5.07
C LEU A 145 -2.40 -19.45 4.79
N SER A 146 -2.69 -20.69 4.42
CA SER A 146 -4.06 -21.19 4.37
C SER A 146 -4.60 -21.49 5.78
N ASN A 147 -5.93 -21.55 5.93
CA ASN A 147 -6.58 -21.89 7.21
C ASN A 147 -6.13 -23.23 7.82
N ARG A 148 -5.65 -24.18 6.99
CA ARG A 148 -5.10 -25.46 7.45
C ARG A 148 -3.67 -25.32 8.01
N GLU A 149 -2.90 -24.38 7.47
CA GLU A 149 -1.53 -24.09 7.91
C GLU A 149 -1.54 -23.21 9.16
N LEU A 150 -2.52 -22.31 9.32
CA LEU A 150 -2.71 -21.53 10.54
C LEU A 150 -2.89 -22.41 11.79
N THR A 151 -3.56 -23.57 11.67
CA THR A 151 -3.76 -24.51 12.79
C THR A 151 -2.52 -25.35 13.12
N THR A 152 -1.61 -25.53 12.16
CA THR A 152 -0.43 -26.41 12.32
C THR A 152 0.84 -25.63 12.67
N VAL A 153 0.89 -24.34 12.34
CA VAL A 153 2.14 -23.55 12.32
C VAL A 153 2.16 -22.41 13.37
N ALA A 154 1.11 -22.28 14.19
CA ALA A 154 1.07 -21.33 15.32
C ALA A 154 2.23 -21.51 16.33
N THR A 155 2.98 -22.61 16.28
CA THR A 155 4.15 -22.90 17.14
C THR A 155 5.51 -22.83 16.43
N THR A 156 5.60 -22.60 15.10
CA THR A 156 6.86 -22.80 14.33
C THR A 156 7.28 -21.69 13.35
N ILE A 157 6.45 -20.66 13.08
CA ILE A 157 6.77 -19.58 12.11
C ILE A 157 7.86 -18.59 12.55
N THR A 158 8.45 -18.74 13.73
CA THR A 158 9.54 -17.86 14.21
C THR A 158 10.77 -17.81 13.28
N SER A 159 10.85 -18.66 12.24
CA SER A 159 11.99 -18.78 11.33
C SER A 159 11.69 -18.54 9.83
N TRP A 160 10.51 -18.04 9.45
CA TRP A 160 10.26 -17.80 8.02
C TRP A 160 11.17 -16.70 7.47
N GLN A 161 11.84 -16.99 6.35
CA GLN A 161 12.74 -16.07 5.65
C GLN A 161 12.53 -16.13 4.13
N LEU A 162 12.71 -14.98 3.48
CA LEU A 162 12.76 -14.89 2.03
C LEU A 162 14.03 -15.59 1.52
N GLN A 163 13.88 -16.46 0.54
CA GLN A 163 14.99 -17.24 -0.01
C GLN A 163 15.47 -16.63 -1.34
N HIS A 164 16.79 -16.45 -1.49
CA HIS A 164 17.38 -15.92 -2.71
C HIS A 164 17.02 -16.79 -3.92
N GLU A 165 16.72 -16.14 -5.05
CA GLU A 165 16.32 -16.73 -6.33
C GLU A 165 15.01 -17.51 -6.34
N VAL A 166 14.32 -17.60 -5.20
CA VAL A 166 13.02 -18.26 -5.10
C VAL A 166 11.90 -17.36 -5.63
N SER A 167 10.94 -17.99 -6.29
CA SER A 167 9.76 -17.33 -6.85
C SER A 167 8.54 -17.55 -5.97
N TYR A 168 7.75 -16.51 -5.76
CA TYR A 168 6.52 -16.56 -4.97
C TYR A 168 5.35 -15.96 -5.76
N TRP A 169 4.15 -16.49 -5.54
CA TRP A 169 2.94 -15.85 -6.03
C TRP A 169 2.65 -14.57 -5.24
N ILE A 170 2.21 -13.53 -5.95
CA ILE A 170 1.82 -12.25 -5.32
C ILE A 170 0.51 -11.73 -5.92
N GLY A 171 -0.13 -10.81 -5.18
CA GLY A 171 -1.40 -10.21 -5.59
C GLY A 171 -2.56 -11.21 -5.60
N LYS A 172 -3.67 -10.84 -6.25
CA LYS A 172 -4.91 -11.64 -6.29
C LYS A 172 -4.72 -13.00 -6.95
N SER A 173 -5.45 -14.01 -6.47
CA SER A 173 -5.59 -15.31 -7.16
C SER A 173 -5.99 -15.10 -8.62
N GLY A 174 -5.18 -15.59 -9.55
CA GLY A 174 -5.42 -15.42 -11.00
C GLY A 174 -4.66 -14.26 -11.65
N SER A 175 -4.01 -13.38 -10.88
CA SER A 175 -3.19 -12.27 -11.40
C SER A 175 -2.04 -12.71 -12.33
N ASN A 176 -1.61 -13.97 -12.17
CA ASN A 176 -0.42 -14.56 -12.79
C ASN A 176 0.88 -13.79 -12.50
N LEU A 177 0.89 -12.99 -11.42
CA LEU A 177 2.06 -12.24 -10.97
C LEU A 177 2.94 -13.11 -10.08
N ILE A 178 4.24 -13.11 -10.37
CA ILE A 178 5.26 -13.79 -9.58
C ILE A 178 6.34 -12.79 -9.22
N ALA A 179 6.79 -12.80 -7.98
CA ALA A 179 8.00 -12.13 -7.52
C ALA A 179 9.15 -13.13 -7.42
N LYS A 180 10.27 -12.86 -8.08
CA LYS A 180 11.56 -13.53 -7.81
C LYS A 180 12.34 -12.70 -6.79
N VAL A 181 12.83 -13.34 -5.74
CA VAL A 181 13.62 -12.68 -4.69
C VAL A 181 15.07 -12.51 -5.13
N TRP A 182 15.57 -11.28 -5.01
CA TRP A 182 16.96 -10.93 -5.16
C TRP A 182 17.51 -10.38 -3.84
N LEU A 183 18.41 -11.12 -3.22
CA LEU A 183 19.15 -10.71 -2.04
C LEU A 183 20.50 -10.24 -2.56
N THR A 184 20.77 -8.93 -2.51
CA THR A 184 22.00 -8.36 -3.08
C THR A 184 23.16 -8.35 -2.10
N ASN A 185 22.90 -8.46 -0.79
CA ASN A 185 23.79 -8.80 0.35
C ASN A 185 22.93 -8.91 1.65
N GLU A 186 23.47 -9.40 2.78
CA GLU A 186 22.72 -9.53 4.05
C GLU A 186 22.25 -8.18 4.63
N GLU A 187 23.00 -7.10 4.39
CA GLU A 187 22.67 -5.74 4.83
C GLU A 187 21.81 -4.96 3.83
N SER A 188 21.65 -5.46 2.60
CA SER A 188 20.87 -4.78 1.57
C SER A 188 19.40 -5.19 1.66
N GLU A 189 18.50 -4.21 1.50
CA GLU A 189 17.07 -4.48 1.43
C GLU A 189 16.76 -5.51 0.32
N PRO A 190 16.06 -6.61 0.66
CA PRO A 190 15.64 -7.61 -0.32
C PRO A 190 14.82 -6.98 -1.44
N ARG A 191 15.05 -7.42 -2.68
CA ARG A 191 14.33 -6.94 -3.85
C ARG A 191 13.39 -8.02 -4.38
N LEU A 192 12.13 -7.68 -4.59
CA LEU A 192 11.17 -8.53 -5.27
C LEU A 192 11.05 -8.09 -6.73
N VAL A 193 11.64 -8.85 -7.65
CA VAL A 193 11.53 -8.59 -9.08
C VAL A 193 10.28 -9.28 -9.61
N VAL A 194 9.30 -8.47 -9.96
CA VAL A 194 7.96 -8.90 -10.32
C VAL A 194 7.84 -9.05 -11.82
N ARG A 195 7.30 -10.19 -12.23
CA ARG A 195 7.00 -10.52 -13.62
C ARG A 195 5.62 -11.14 -13.74
N GLN A 196 4.97 -10.91 -14.86
CA GLN A 196 3.74 -11.61 -15.21
C GLN A 196 4.09 -12.88 -15.97
N LYS A 197 3.67 -14.05 -15.47
CA LYS A 197 3.68 -15.26 -16.29
C LYS A 197 2.53 -15.21 -17.28
N VAL A 198 2.85 -15.34 -18.56
CA VAL A 198 1.87 -15.52 -19.63
C VAL A 198 1.46 -16.99 -19.65
N ILE A 199 0.75 -17.45 -18.63
CA ILE A 199 -0.01 -18.71 -18.73
C ILE A 199 -1.46 -18.30 -18.97
N PRO A 200 -1.98 -18.47 -20.20
CA PRO A 200 -3.37 -18.12 -20.49
C PRO A 200 -4.32 -18.88 -19.56
N GLU A 201 -5.33 -18.19 -19.06
CA GLU A 201 -6.25 -18.67 -18.01
C GLU A 201 -6.86 -20.04 -18.34
N LYS A 202 -7.16 -20.30 -19.62
CA LYS A 202 -7.66 -21.58 -20.14
C LYS A 202 -6.74 -22.79 -19.91
N TYR A 203 -5.43 -22.57 -19.74
CA TYR A 203 -4.46 -23.62 -19.44
C TYR A 203 -4.22 -23.79 -17.93
N ARG A 204 -4.66 -22.81 -17.12
CA ARG A 204 -4.45 -22.79 -15.67
C ARG A 204 -5.29 -23.86 -14.96
N ALA A 205 -6.51 -24.11 -15.43
CA ALA A 205 -7.38 -25.19 -14.94
C ALA A 205 -6.81 -26.61 -15.17
N ARG A 206 -5.80 -26.74 -16.03
CA ARG A 206 -5.13 -28.00 -16.36
C ARG A 206 -3.78 -28.18 -15.66
N LEU A 207 -3.32 -27.16 -14.94
CA LEU A 207 -2.10 -27.28 -14.14
C LEU A 207 -2.38 -28.09 -12.88
N PRO A 208 -1.51 -29.04 -12.52
CA PRO A 208 -1.62 -29.75 -11.24
C PRO A 208 -1.68 -28.74 -10.09
N LYS A 209 -2.60 -28.92 -9.13
CA LYS A 209 -2.65 -28.09 -7.91
C LYS A 209 -1.28 -28.03 -7.22
N ALA A 210 -0.55 -29.13 -7.19
CA ALA A 210 0.82 -29.21 -6.69
C ALA A 210 1.82 -28.27 -7.39
N MET A 211 1.60 -27.88 -8.66
CA MET A 211 2.44 -26.92 -9.37
C MET A 211 2.07 -25.46 -9.01
N ILE A 212 0.81 -25.22 -8.66
CA ILE A 212 0.31 -23.92 -8.18
C ILE A 212 0.72 -23.70 -6.72
N GLU A 213 0.60 -24.73 -5.88
CA GLU A 213 0.94 -24.77 -4.45
C GLU A 213 2.46 -24.83 -4.20
N ARG A 214 3.27 -25.26 -5.20
CA ARG A 214 4.74 -25.33 -5.07
C ARG A 214 5.41 -23.98 -4.89
N LEU A 215 4.80 -22.93 -5.41
CA LEU A 215 5.27 -21.57 -5.20
C LEU A 215 4.49 -21.05 -3.99
N GLY A 216 5.17 -20.81 -2.87
CA GLY A 216 4.55 -20.13 -1.74
C GLY A 216 3.95 -18.80 -2.18
N ARG A 217 2.93 -18.32 -1.46
CA ARG A 217 2.29 -17.03 -1.73
C ARG A 217 2.75 -16.00 -0.72
N LEU A 218 3.09 -14.80 -1.19
CA LEU A 218 3.37 -13.64 -0.32
C LEU A 218 2.18 -12.71 -0.33
N ARG A 219 1.96 -12.06 0.81
CA ARG A 219 1.04 -10.94 0.97
C ARG A 219 1.75 -9.79 1.67
N GLU A 220 1.18 -8.60 1.54
CA GLU A 220 1.59 -7.44 2.32
C GLU A 220 1.24 -7.64 3.81
N ARG A 221 2.07 -7.07 4.68
CA ARG A 221 1.84 -7.04 6.13
C ARG A 221 0.61 -6.19 6.44
N GLN A 222 -0.38 -6.79 7.12
CA GLN A 222 -1.65 -6.11 7.46
C GLN A 222 -1.72 -5.66 8.93
N ALA A 223 -0.88 -6.19 9.82
CA ALA A 223 -0.83 -5.88 11.26
C ALA A 223 0.62 -5.92 11.79
N GLU A 224 0.84 -5.84 13.11
CA GLU A 224 2.14 -6.09 13.76
C GLU A 224 2.53 -7.59 13.72
N GLU A 225 2.52 -8.16 12.53
CA GLU A 225 2.98 -9.52 12.29
C GLU A 225 4.49 -9.56 12.51
N THR A 226 4.91 -10.37 13.48
CA THR A 226 6.31 -10.52 13.91
C THR A 226 7.23 -11.10 12.85
N PHE A 227 6.69 -11.61 11.74
CA PHE A 227 7.43 -12.35 10.69
C PHE A 227 7.30 -11.71 9.30
N ALA A 228 7.31 -10.38 9.23
CA ALA A 228 7.37 -9.66 7.96
C ALA A 228 8.80 -9.21 7.63
N ARG A 229 9.13 -9.16 6.34
CA ARG A 229 10.42 -8.65 5.85
C ARG A 229 10.18 -7.44 4.96
N GLN A 230 10.93 -6.37 5.21
CA GLN A 230 10.95 -5.19 4.34
C GLN A 230 11.52 -5.55 2.97
N VAL A 231 10.89 -5.10 1.90
CA VAL A 231 11.27 -5.40 0.53
C VAL A 231 11.03 -4.22 -0.41
N VAL A 232 11.96 -4.04 -1.35
CA VAL A 232 11.76 -3.14 -2.49
C VAL A 232 11.17 -3.92 -3.66
N ILE A 233 10.04 -3.46 -4.18
CA ILE A 233 9.38 -4.08 -5.33
C ILE A 233 9.91 -3.46 -6.62
N LEU A 234 10.38 -4.29 -7.54
CA LEU A 234 10.87 -3.89 -8.85
C LEU A 234 10.08 -4.58 -9.95
N ALA A 235 9.76 -3.89 -11.04
CA ALA A 235 9.24 -4.54 -12.24
C ALA A 235 10.39 -5.16 -13.04
N GLU A 236 10.20 -6.37 -13.58
CA GLU A 236 11.14 -6.97 -14.52
C GLU A 236 11.22 -6.12 -15.79
N THR A 237 12.36 -5.47 -16.01
CA THR A 237 12.64 -4.75 -17.25
C THR A 237 12.98 -5.75 -18.35
N LYS A 238 12.24 -5.72 -19.46
CA LYS A 238 12.64 -6.45 -20.67
C LYS A 238 13.88 -5.77 -21.26
N THR A 239 15.03 -6.43 -21.14
CA THR A 239 16.25 -6.15 -21.91
C THR A 239 16.08 -6.60 -23.35
#